data_AF-A0A838EUI5-F1
#
_entry.id   AF-A0A838EUI5-F1
#
_cell.length_a   1.000
_cell.length_b   1.000
_cell.length_c   1.000
_cell.angle_alpha   90.00
_cell.angle_beta   90.00
_cell.angle_gamma   90.00
#
_symmetry.space_group_name_H-M   'P 1'
#
loop_
_entity.id
_entity.type
_entity.pdbx_description
1 polymer ?
#
loop_
_entity_poly.entity_id
_entity_poly.type
_entity_poly.pdbx_seq_one_letter_code
_entity_poly.pdbx_strand_id
1 'polypeptide(L)'
;MNISMLSIILGITGPLGLLTLLILAGIITRRYWGSRTGSLRWHTRNLRLKQIAALASFFCLAMAGSYGVIQEIWAFIYLIIALKTGTWWIRIAISQR
;
A
#
# COMPACT_ATOMS: atom_id res chain seq x y z
N MET A 1 4.24 14.15 25.37
CA MET A 1 3.31 13.09 24.89
C MET A 1 3.98 11.76 25.16
N ASN A 2 3.35 10.87 25.95
CA ASN A 2 3.99 9.62 26.37
C ASN A 2 4.15 8.65 25.20
N ILE A 3 5.34 8.06 25.07
CA ILE A 3 5.69 7.10 24.01
C ILE A 3 4.70 5.92 24.01
N SER A 4 4.24 5.50 25.19
CA SER A 4 3.22 4.44 25.35
C SER A 4 1.87 4.77 24.71
N MET A 5 1.42 6.03 24.77
CA MET A 5 0.18 6.47 24.11
C MET A 5 0.35 6.49 22.59
N LEU A 6 1.52 6.89 22.10
CA LEU A 6 1.88 6.83 20.68
C LEU A 6 1.88 5.39 20.15
N SER A 7 2.51 4.43 20.86
CA SER A 7 2.48 3.01 20.46
C SER A 7 1.06 2.45 20.37
N ILE A 8 0.17 2.78 21.31
CA ILE A 8 -1.21 2.29 21.28
C ILE A 8 -1.96 2.84 20.06
N ILE A 9 -1.84 4.15 19.80
CA ILE A 9 -2.50 4.80 18.66
C ILE A 9 -1.96 4.22 17.34
N LEU A 10 -0.63 4.08 17.20
CA LEU A 10 -0.03 3.48 16.03
C LEU A 10 -0.45 2.01 15.86
N GLY A 11 -0.50 1.26 16.96
CA GLY A 11 -0.87 -0.15 17.01
C GLY A 11 -2.31 -0.42 16.53
N ILE A 12 -3.20 0.57 16.67
CA ILE A 12 -4.57 0.51 16.15
C ILE A 12 -4.63 1.04 14.71
N THR A 13 -4.01 2.19 14.46
CA THR A 13 -4.14 2.92 13.17
C THR A 13 -3.40 2.21 12.03
N GLY A 14 -2.27 1.57 12.33
CA GLY A 14 -1.47 0.81 11.37
C GLY A 14 -2.26 -0.34 10.73
N PRO A 15 -2.72 -1.35 11.50
CA PRO A 15 -3.46 -2.47 10.95
C PRO A 15 -4.78 -2.04 10.32
N LEU A 16 -5.50 -1.04 10.87
CA LEU A 16 -6.70 -0.49 10.24
C LEU A 16 -6.40 0.15 8.87
N GLY A 17 -5.33 0.95 8.77
CA GLY A 17 -4.89 1.54 7.51
C GLY A 17 -4.46 0.49 6.48
N LEU A 18 -3.79 -0.57 6.93
CA LEU A 18 -3.36 -1.65 6.04
C LEU A 18 -4.56 -2.49 5.56
N LEU A 19 -5.51 -2.81 6.44
CA LEU A 19 -6.76 -3.48 6.10
C LEU A 19 -7.58 -2.70 5.09
N THR A 20 -7.77 -1.39 5.31
CA THR A 20 -8.53 -0.54 4.40
C THR A 20 -7.88 -0.47 3.01
N LEU A 21 -6.56 -0.34 2.94
CA LEU A 21 -5.83 -0.37 1.67
C LEU A 21 -5.92 -1.72 0.95
N LEU A 22 -5.83 -2.84 1.69
CA LEU A 22 -6.01 -4.19 1.13
C LEU A 22 -7.42 -4.40 0.60
N ILE A 23 -8.44 -3.99 1.36
CA ILE A 23 -9.84 -4.09 0.94
C ILE A 23 -10.06 -3.24 -0.32
N LEU A 24 -9.54 -2.01 -0.34
CA LEU A 24 -9.69 -1.11 -1.50
C LEU A 24 -8.99 -1.69 -2.73
N ALA A 25 -7.76 -2.19 -2.58
CA ALA A 25 -7.03 -2.88 -3.65
C ALA A 25 -7.76 -4.13 -4.13
N GLY A 26 -8.32 -4.92 -3.22
CA GLY A 26 -9.11 -6.13 -3.52
C GLY A 26 -10.39 -5.81 -4.27
N ILE A 27 -11.17 -4.82 -3.83
CA ILE A 27 -12.40 -4.35 -4.50
C ILE A 27 -12.09 -3.89 -5.91
N ILE A 28 -11.03 -3.10 -6.08
CA ILE A 28 -10.60 -2.60 -7.38
C ILE A 28 -10.18 -3.78 -8.26
N THR A 29 -9.33 -4.67 -7.77
CA THR A 29 -8.86 -5.83 -8.53
C THR A 29 -10.03 -6.73 -8.95
N ARG A 30 -10.97 -7.05 -8.03
CA ARG A 30 -12.19 -7.82 -8.35
C ARG A 30 -13.08 -7.11 -9.36
N ARG A 31 -13.31 -5.81 -9.18
CA ARG A 31 -14.18 -5.02 -10.06
C ARG A 31 -13.62 -4.92 -11.49
N TYR A 32 -12.32 -5.07 -11.65
CA TYR A 32 -11.65 -4.96 -12.94
C TYR A 32 -11.14 -6.30 -13.51
N TRP A 33 -11.28 -7.42 -12.79
CA TRP A 33 -10.87 -8.77 -13.23
C TRP A 33 -11.55 -9.21 -14.54
N GLY A 34 -12.75 -8.69 -14.85
CA GLY A 34 -13.50 -9.04 -16.07
C GLY A 34 -13.25 -8.13 -17.29
N SER A 35 -12.39 -7.11 -17.21
CA SER A 35 -12.16 -6.19 -18.33
C SER A 35 -11.05 -6.68 -19.25
N ARG A 36 -11.34 -6.80 -20.56
CA ARG A 36 -10.39 -7.20 -21.62
C ARG A 36 -9.07 -6.40 -21.53
N THR A 37 -7.97 -7.12 -21.30
CA THR A 37 -6.58 -6.65 -21.36
C THR A 37 -6.28 -6.10 -22.76
N GLY A 38 -6.09 -4.79 -22.89
CA GLY A 38 -5.72 -4.14 -24.17
C GLY A 38 -6.58 -2.95 -24.62
N SER A 39 -7.70 -2.66 -23.94
CA SER A 39 -8.49 -1.45 -24.23
C SER A 39 -7.81 -0.18 -23.69
N LEU A 40 -7.94 0.97 -24.38
CA LEU A 40 -7.57 2.30 -23.87
C LEU A 40 -8.17 2.61 -22.48
N ARG A 41 -9.35 2.05 -22.17
CA ARG A 41 -9.97 2.10 -20.83
C ARG A 41 -9.19 1.31 -19.78
N TRP A 42 -8.51 0.23 -20.15
CA TRP A 42 -7.64 -0.53 -19.26
C TRP A 42 -6.39 0.28 -18.91
N HIS A 43 -5.80 1.01 -19.85
CA HIS A 43 -4.61 1.83 -19.61
C HIS A 43 -4.90 3.01 -18.64
N THR A 44 -5.98 3.75 -18.88
CA THR A 44 -6.44 4.82 -17.97
C THR A 44 -6.89 4.29 -16.60
N ARG A 45 -7.50 3.10 -16.54
CA ARG A 45 -7.87 2.45 -15.27
C ARG A 45 -6.68 1.90 -14.52
N ASN A 46 -5.63 1.46 -15.22
CA ASN A 46 -4.39 1.02 -14.59
C ASN A 46 -3.65 2.19 -13.93
N LEU A 47 -3.80 3.43 -14.42
CA LEU A 47 -3.27 4.63 -13.76
C LEU A 47 -3.89 4.88 -12.38
N ARG A 48 -5.21 4.71 -12.21
CA ARG A 48 -5.86 4.86 -10.89
C ARG A 48 -5.40 3.79 -9.91
N LEU A 49 -5.23 2.56 -10.42
CA LEU A 49 -4.67 1.44 -9.69
C LEU A 49 -3.21 1.74 -9.24
N LYS A 50 -2.39 2.30 -10.14
CA LYS A 50 -1.03 2.78 -9.83
C LYS A 50 -1.04 3.87 -8.76
N GLN A 51 -1.97 4.82 -8.83
CA GLN A 51 -2.09 5.89 -7.82
C GLN A 51 -2.44 5.35 -6.45
N ILE A 52 -3.42 4.45 -6.36
CA ILE A 52 -3.87 3.88 -5.08
C ILE A 52 -2.77 3.01 -4.46
N ALA A 53 -2.02 2.29 -5.30
CA ALA A 53 -0.86 1.56 -4.85
C ALA A 53 0.30 2.45 -4.39
N ALA A 54 0.58 3.54 -5.11
CA ALA A 54 1.56 4.52 -4.69
C ALA A 54 1.16 5.16 -3.35
N LEU A 55 -0.14 5.43 -3.16
CA LEU A 55 -0.68 5.91 -1.89
C LEU A 55 -0.49 4.87 -0.78
N ALA A 56 -0.73 3.60 -1.08
CA ALA A 56 -0.54 2.50 -0.14
C ALA A 56 0.93 2.33 0.27
N SER A 57 1.85 2.44 -0.69
CA SER A 57 3.28 2.37 -0.40
C SER A 57 3.77 3.58 0.39
N PHE A 58 3.28 4.79 0.08
CA PHE A 58 3.57 5.99 0.87
C PHE A 58 3.04 5.86 2.30
N PHE A 59 1.83 5.32 2.47
CA PHE A 59 1.27 5.06 3.80
C PHE A 59 2.13 4.04 4.57
N CYS A 60 2.53 2.94 3.95
CA CYS A 60 3.40 1.95 4.60
C CYS A 60 4.79 2.52 4.94
N LEU A 61 5.37 3.38 4.09
CA LEU A 61 6.62 4.08 4.38
C LEU A 61 6.47 5.08 5.54
N ALA A 62 5.39 5.85 5.57
CA ALA A 62 5.10 6.77 6.67
C ALA A 62 4.90 6.02 8.00
N MET A 63 4.20 4.88 7.98
CA MET A 63 4.05 4.01 9.15
C MET A 63 5.37 3.37 9.56
N ALA A 64 6.19 2.91 8.60
CA ALA A 64 7.51 2.34 8.89
C ALA A 64 8.45 3.38 9.52
N GLY A 65 8.44 4.63 9.04
CA GLY A 65 9.17 5.72 9.67
C GLY A 65 8.67 6.02 11.08
N SER A 66 7.34 6.04 11.27
CA SER A 66 6.73 6.32 12.57
C SER A 66 7.03 5.22 13.60
N TYR A 67 6.95 3.94 13.23
CA TYR A 67 7.35 2.82 14.09
C TYR A 67 8.88 2.71 14.25
N GLY A 68 9.66 3.14 13.26
CA GLY A 68 11.12 3.15 13.31
C GLY A 68 11.65 4.13 14.34
N VAL A 69 11.00 5.29 14.49
CA VAL A 69 11.30 6.26 15.57
C VAL A 69 11.00 5.67 16.94
N ILE A 70 10.00 4.79 17.05
CA ILE A 70 9.61 4.09 18.29
C ILE A 70 10.42 2.78 18.47
N GLN A 71 11.33 2.45 17.55
CA GLN A 71 12.14 1.22 17.52
C GLN A 71 11.34 -0.08 17.60
N GLU A 72 10.09 -0.09 17.14
CA GLU A 72 9.26 -1.29 17.17
C GLU A 72 9.52 -2.20 15.96
N ILE A 73 9.49 -3.52 16.19
CA ILE A 73 9.65 -4.56 15.15
C ILE A 73 8.65 -4.38 14.00
N TRP A 74 7.48 -3.82 14.27
CA TRP A 74 6.47 -3.51 13.27
C TRP A 74 7.00 -2.62 12.14
N ALA A 75 7.97 -1.73 12.40
CA ALA A 75 8.61 -0.89 11.38
C ALA A 75 9.16 -1.73 10.22
N PHE A 76 9.82 -2.85 10.53
CA PHE A 76 10.40 -3.75 9.55
C PHE A 76 9.31 -4.44 8.71
N ILE A 77 8.21 -4.85 9.33
CA ILE A 77 7.09 -5.48 8.65
C ILE A 77 6.47 -4.51 7.62
N TYR A 78 6.18 -3.28 8.03
CA TYR A 78 5.65 -2.25 7.13
C TYR A 78 6.63 -1.90 6.02
N LEU A 79 7.94 -1.89 6.30
CA LEU A 79 8.98 -1.62 5.31
C LEU A 79 9.08 -2.73 4.26
N ILE A 80 9.06 -4.00 4.67
CA ILE A 80 9.06 -5.14 3.73
C ILE A 80 7.81 -5.11 2.86
N ILE A 81 6.64 -4.82 3.45
CA ILE A 81 5.38 -4.71 2.70
C ILE A 81 5.48 -3.56 1.70
N ALA A 82 5.99 -2.40 2.09
CA ALA A 82 6.18 -1.26 1.19
C ALA A 82 7.10 -1.60 0.02
N LEU A 83 8.25 -2.23 0.28
CA LEU A 83 9.22 -2.62 -0.75
C LEU A 83 8.66 -3.69 -1.68
N LYS A 84 7.99 -4.72 -1.15
CA LYS A 84 7.40 -5.80 -1.95
C LYS A 84 6.26 -5.30 -2.82
N THR A 85 5.44 -4.42 -2.28
CA THR A 85 4.37 -3.76 -3.03
C THR A 85 4.99 -2.88 -4.13
N GLY A 86 5.94 -2.01 -3.78
CA GLY A 86 6.63 -1.14 -4.74
C GLY A 86 7.33 -1.90 -5.88
N THR A 87 8.05 -2.99 -5.56
CA THR A 87 8.74 -3.81 -6.58
C THR A 87 7.78 -4.54 -7.50
N TRP A 88 6.68 -5.11 -6.97
CA TRP A 88 5.63 -5.69 -7.81
C TRP A 88 5.04 -4.65 -8.77
N TRP A 89 4.85 -3.42 -8.30
CA TRP A 89 4.37 -2.31 -9.12
C TRP A 89 5.35 -1.85 -10.19
N ILE A 90 6.64 -1.71 -9.87
CA ILE A 90 7.69 -1.38 -10.84
C ILE A 90 7.71 -2.43 -11.96
N ARG A 91 7.59 -3.72 -11.60
CA ARG A 91 7.55 -4.81 -12.57
C ARG A 91 6.36 -4.71 -13.54
N ILE A 92 5.17 -4.39 -13.03
CA ILE A 92 3.98 -4.16 -13.86
C ILE A 92 4.15 -2.91 -14.73
N ALA A 93 4.70 -1.83 -14.18
CA ALA A 93 4.91 -0.59 -14.92
C ALA A 93 5.87 -0.78 -16.10
N ILE A 94 6.95 -1.55 -15.91
CA ILE A 94 7.93 -1.88 -16.97
C ILE A 94 7.29 -2.81 -18.02
N SER A 95 6.55 -3.84 -17.61
CA SER A 95 5.90 -4.78 -18.55
C SER A 95 4.82 -4.14 -19.43
N GLN A 96 4.35 -2.94 -19.11
CA GLN A 96 3.35 -2.20 -19.88
C GLN A 96 3.94 -1.14 -20.80
N ARG A 97 5.26 -0.98 -20.80
CA ARG A 97 6.01 -0.05 -21.66
C ARG A 97 6.50 -0.79 -22.89
#